data_AF-A0A3P3YPH4-F1
#
_entry.id   AF-A0A3P3YPH4-F1
#
_cell.length_a   1.000
_cell.length_b   1.000
_cell.length_c   1.000
_cell.angle_alpha   90.00
_cell.angle_beta   90.00
_cell.angle_gamma   90.00
#
_symmetry.space_group_name_H-M   'P 1'
#
loop_
_entity.id
_entity.type
_entity.pdbx_description
1 polymer ?
#
loop_
_entity_poly.entity_id
_entity_poly.type
_entity_poly.pdbx_seq_one_letter_code
_entity_poly.pdbx_strand_id
1 'polypeptide(L)'
;MSPPPRRCPPWLPILVVASLVLSLQLTYQAASTFPVARRGEPPQQQGGGVGPRFSIVCRMYSGTAPEWWQAFVVGHQLFWPRAWTNSDVVVVLDAESAHDWRVASVLSRLPPFPAVVFEAKPGPGVLCASFRSEGYCRQMYSNFFADRQTEADFVGFVDSDTMFITPVAVGDLFVGGKPRVSAYNGCCTGWNSPIERAIGGKPVAEFMTSSSFPFIVHRGHFAPMRAHIARTLGAATFDDAFHTICAEYGEQYSQYDLMGHYLWYAHRDDYAWHFRAPRGHDAFQAAQSDDADVLAAMQTRPAVSLMKMIGHSDFGSLLTVWSDYVCVAANWTAPGCPLLAASPHRDAIEDGVHWNMFVDWNTVPGAAAERGLPLGQKRFYPRLETPVDGYKDLARRRQAHPDQW
;
A
#
# COMPACT_ATOMS: atom_id res chain seq x y z
N MET A 1 -36.71 30.20 17.68
CA MET A 1 -35.81 30.98 16.80
C MET A 1 -34.55 30.16 16.58
N SER A 2 -34.33 29.64 15.38
CA SER A 2 -33.13 28.87 15.04
C SER A 2 -31.95 29.83 14.82
N PRO A 3 -30.74 29.50 15.29
CA PRO A 3 -29.59 30.38 15.10
C PRO A 3 -29.18 30.42 13.62
N PRO A 4 -28.67 31.56 13.12
CA PRO A 4 -28.26 31.67 11.73
C PRO A 4 -27.03 30.79 11.44
N PRO A 5 -26.89 30.26 10.22
CA PRO A 5 -25.76 29.43 9.85
C PRO A 5 -24.46 30.22 9.94
N ARG A 6 -23.45 29.63 10.60
CA ARG A 6 -22.11 30.21 10.71
C ARG A 6 -21.44 30.21 9.33
N ARG A 7 -21.20 31.39 8.77
CA ARG A 7 -20.37 31.54 7.57
C ARG A 7 -18.90 31.35 7.96
N CYS A 8 -18.18 30.49 7.23
CA CYS A 8 -16.74 30.37 7.40
C CYS A 8 -16.07 31.72 7.07
N PRO A 9 -15.09 32.16 7.88
CA PRO A 9 -14.41 33.42 7.62
C PRO A 9 -13.60 33.37 6.32
N PRO A 10 -13.60 34.45 5.52
CA PRO A 10 -13.03 34.47 4.17
C PRO A 10 -11.50 34.30 4.11
N TRP A 11 -10.81 34.36 5.26
CA TRP A 11 -9.36 34.19 5.37
C TRP A 11 -8.90 32.74 5.60
N LEU A 12 -9.82 31.84 5.96
CA LEU A 12 -9.47 30.43 6.23
C LEU A 12 -8.86 29.70 5.01
N PRO A 13 -9.36 29.89 3.77
CA PRO A 13 -8.75 29.27 2.58
C PRO A 13 -7.32 29.78 2.33
N ILE A 14 -7.04 31.04 2.64
CA ILE A 14 -5.73 31.68 2.43
C ILE A 14 -4.68 31.07 3.37
N LEU A 15 -5.04 30.83 4.64
CA LEU A 15 -4.14 30.19 5.60
C LEU A 15 -3.83 28.74 5.25
N VAL A 16 -4.81 27.99 4.75
CA VAL A 16 -4.60 26.60 4.30
C VAL A 16 -3.63 26.55 3.12
N VAL A 17 -3.80 27.44 2.14
CA VAL A 17 -2.88 27.55 0.98
C VAL A 17 -1.48 27.99 1.42
N ALA A 18 -1.37 28.98 2.33
CA ALA A 18 -0.09 29.45 2.83
C ALA A 18 0.69 28.38 3.61
N SER A 19 0.02 27.62 4.49
CA SER A 19 0.64 26.48 5.17
C SER A 19 1.06 25.38 4.19
N LEU A 20 0.30 25.14 3.12
CA LEU A 20 0.66 24.18 2.07
C LEU A 20 1.95 24.61 1.34
N VAL A 21 2.04 25.88 0.96
CA VAL A 21 3.20 26.45 0.24
C VAL A 21 4.45 26.44 1.13
N LEU A 22 4.30 26.77 2.41
CA LEU A 22 5.42 26.78 3.36
C LEU A 22 5.95 25.36 3.62
N SER A 23 5.05 24.38 3.78
CA SER A 23 5.45 22.97 3.90
C SER A 23 6.18 22.49 2.65
N LEU A 24 5.70 22.85 1.44
CA LEU A 24 6.38 22.51 0.18
C LEU A 24 7.78 23.11 0.07
N GLN A 25 7.98 24.37 0.49
CA GLN A 25 9.30 25.01 0.46
C GLN A 25 10.27 24.39 1.45
N LEU A 26 9.81 24.05 2.66
CA LEU A 26 10.65 23.42 3.68
C LEU A 26 11.05 21.99 3.27
N THR A 27 10.13 21.21 2.70
CA THR A 27 10.43 19.87 2.18
C THR A 27 11.39 19.93 0.99
N TYR A 28 11.22 20.91 0.09
CA TYR A 28 12.12 21.12 -1.05
C TYR A 28 13.55 21.47 -0.62
N GLN A 29 13.70 22.35 0.38
CA GLN A 29 15.02 22.71 0.91
C GLN A 29 15.68 21.55 1.65
N ALA A 30 14.93 20.78 2.45
CA ALA A 30 15.45 19.61 3.17
C ALA A 30 15.93 18.50 2.21
N ALA A 31 15.22 18.25 1.11
CA ALA A 31 15.64 17.25 0.11
C ALA A 31 16.95 17.63 -0.62
N SER A 32 17.29 18.93 -0.68
CA SER A 32 18.49 19.42 -1.35
C SER A 32 19.77 19.35 -0.50
N THR A 33 19.66 19.08 0.80
CA THR A 33 20.79 19.14 1.75
C THR A 33 21.31 17.78 2.20
N PHE A 34 20.72 16.66 1.78
CA PHE A 34 21.24 15.33 2.10
C PHE A 34 22.40 14.95 1.16
N PRO A 35 23.64 14.82 1.66
CA PRO A 35 24.72 14.25 0.88
C PRO A 35 24.43 12.75 0.66
N VAL A 36 24.08 12.39 -0.57
CA VAL A 36 24.01 10.98 -0.99
C VAL A 36 25.40 10.39 -0.84
N ALA A 37 25.59 9.50 0.13
CA ALA A 37 26.83 8.77 0.33
C ALA A 37 27.13 7.94 -0.92
N ARG A 38 28.16 8.34 -1.69
CA ARG A 38 28.69 7.55 -2.82
C ARG A 38 29.36 6.29 -2.26
N ARG A 39 28.64 5.17 -2.23
CA ARG A 39 29.25 3.84 -2.14
C ARG A 39 29.29 3.21 -3.53
N GLY A 40 30.50 2.97 -4.02
CA GLY A 40 30.81 2.17 -5.21
C GLY A 40 30.62 2.92 -6.53
N GLU A 41 31.64 2.89 -7.40
CA GLU A 41 31.51 3.36 -8.78
C GLU A 41 30.41 2.55 -9.49
N PRO A 42 29.38 3.21 -10.06
CA PRO A 42 28.40 2.52 -10.87
C PRO A 42 29.08 2.03 -12.15
N PRO A 43 28.71 0.84 -12.66
CA PRO A 43 29.21 0.38 -13.96
C PRO A 43 28.89 1.44 -15.04
N GLN A 44 29.88 1.75 -15.86
CA GLN A 44 29.79 2.71 -16.97
C GLN A 44 28.57 2.42 -17.85
N GLN A 45 27.58 3.32 -17.82
CA GLN A 45 26.35 3.24 -18.61
C GLN A 45 26.42 4.19 -19.82
N GLN A 46 26.10 3.67 -21.00
CA GLN A 46 25.82 4.43 -22.21
C GLN A 46 24.31 4.39 -22.50
N GLY A 47 23.70 5.56 -22.79
CA GLY A 47 22.37 5.70 -23.40
C GLY A 47 21.22 6.03 -22.44
N GLY A 48 20.34 6.96 -22.85
CA GLY A 48 19.31 7.58 -22.02
C GLY A 48 18.16 6.67 -21.57
N GLY A 49 17.52 7.06 -20.46
CA GLY A 49 16.36 6.40 -19.85
C GLY A 49 16.73 5.16 -19.04
N VAL A 50 17.31 5.35 -17.84
CA VAL A 50 17.75 4.26 -16.97
C VAL A 50 16.54 3.56 -16.32
N GLY A 51 15.87 2.65 -17.04
CA GLY A 51 14.83 1.77 -16.50
C GLY A 51 13.66 1.49 -17.47
N PRO A 52 12.90 0.41 -17.22
CA PRO A 52 11.73 0.05 -18.03
C PRO A 52 10.63 1.13 -17.94
N ARG A 53 9.69 1.14 -18.89
CA ARG A 53 8.52 2.03 -18.82
C ARG A 53 7.57 1.51 -17.75
N PHE A 54 7.34 2.32 -16.72
CA PHE A 54 6.64 1.88 -15.51
C PHE A 54 5.64 2.93 -15.03
N SER A 55 4.40 2.51 -14.79
CA SER A 55 3.39 3.39 -14.19
C SER A 55 3.04 2.92 -12.79
N ILE A 56 3.07 3.85 -11.83
CA ILE A 56 2.37 3.66 -10.57
C ILE A 56 0.90 3.98 -10.79
N VAL A 57 0.03 2.99 -10.69
CA VAL A 57 -1.42 3.16 -10.76
C VAL A 57 -1.97 3.25 -9.34
N CYS A 58 -2.68 4.35 -9.09
CA CYS A 58 -3.37 4.60 -7.83
C CYS A 58 -4.85 4.86 -8.13
N ARG A 59 -5.73 3.93 -7.76
CA ARG A 59 -7.18 4.20 -7.75
C ARG A 59 -7.54 4.96 -6.49
N MET A 60 -8.30 6.03 -6.65
CA MET A 60 -8.84 6.81 -5.54
C MET A 60 -10.21 7.38 -5.91
N TYR A 61 -10.85 8.02 -4.94
CA TYR A 61 -12.01 8.88 -5.17
C TYR A 61 -11.75 10.23 -4.51
N SER A 62 -12.58 11.22 -4.80
CA SER A 62 -12.39 12.59 -4.29
C SER A 62 -12.24 12.69 -2.76
N GLY A 63 -12.82 11.75 -2.00
CA GLY A 63 -12.72 11.73 -0.55
C GLY A 63 -11.35 11.32 -0.02
N THR A 64 -10.55 10.58 -0.80
CA THR A 64 -9.17 10.18 -0.41
C THR A 64 -8.08 11.07 -1.00
N ALA A 65 -8.47 12.16 -1.68
CA ALA A 65 -7.52 13.12 -2.23
C ALA A 65 -6.61 13.78 -1.16
N PRO A 66 -7.10 14.11 0.06
CA PRO A 66 -6.24 14.62 1.13
C PRO A 66 -5.17 13.61 1.54
N GLU A 67 -5.51 12.34 1.72
CA GLU A 67 -4.59 11.26 2.08
C GLU A 67 -3.54 11.07 0.98
N TRP A 68 -3.97 11.03 -0.28
CA TRP A 68 -3.07 10.93 -1.42
C TRP A 68 -2.05 12.08 -1.46
N TRP A 69 -2.52 13.30 -1.21
CA TRP A 69 -1.65 14.46 -1.17
C TRP A 69 -0.66 14.43 0.01
N GLN A 70 -1.13 14.07 1.21
CA GLN A 70 -0.34 14.13 2.44
C GLN A 70 0.63 12.95 2.59
N ALA A 71 0.27 11.78 2.08
CA ALA A 71 1.07 10.56 2.19
C ALA A 71 1.80 10.26 0.88
N PHE A 72 1.05 9.93 -0.17
CA PHE A 72 1.63 9.42 -1.41
C PHE A 72 2.52 10.45 -2.10
N VAL A 73 2.02 11.67 -2.32
CA VAL A 73 2.81 12.70 -3.01
C VAL A 73 4.08 13.05 -2.24
N VAL A 74 3.98 13.20 -0.92
CA VAL A 74 5.15 13.49 -0.08
C VAL A 74 6.20 12.38 -0.19
N GLY A 75 5.78 11.12 0.01
CA GLY A 75 6.68 9.98 -0.11
C GLY A 75 7.29 9.86 -1.51
N HIS A 76 6.48 10.02 -2.55
CA HIS A 76 6.96 9.99 -3.94
C HIS A 76 8.00 11.09 -4.20
N GLN A 77 7.74 12.34 -3.79
CA GLN A 77 8.65 13.46 -4.06
C GLN A 77 10.01 13.32 -3.35
N LEU A 78 10.04 12.64 -2.20
CA LEU A 78 11.23 12.41 -1.39
C LEU A 78 12.01 11.18 -1.84
N PHE A 79 11.31 10.10 -2.20
CA PHE A 79 11.92 8.78 -2.31
C PHE A 79 11.83 8.15 -3.70
N TRP A 80 10.99 8.67 -4.60
CA TRP A 80 10.94 8.18 -5.98
C TRP A 80 12.11 8.73 -6.80
N PRO A 81 12.79 7.90 -7.63
CA PRO A 81 14.00 8.31 -8.31
C PRO A 81 13.68 9.29 -9.45
N ARG A 82 13.98 10.57 -9.25
CA ARG A 82 13.79 11.63 -10.27
C ARG A 82 14.52 11.38 -11.59
N ALA A 83 15.59 10.59 -11.56
CA ALA A 83 16.36 10.22 -12.74
C ALA A 83 15.64 9.17 -13.62
N TRP A 84 14.62 8.49 -13.10
CA TRP A 84 13.85 7.50 -13.85
C TRP A 84 12.72 8.17 -14.64
N THR A 85 13.11 8.80 -15.74
CA THR A 85 12.21 9.59 -16.60
C THR A 85 11.15 8.76 -17.34
N ASN A 86 11.29 7.43 -17.36
CA ASN A 86 10.34 6.48 -17.96
C ASN A 86 9.31 5.97 -16.94
N SER A 87 9.24 6.61 -15.76
CA SER A 87 8.25 6.32 -14.75
C SER A 87 7.25 7.47 -14.59
N ASP A 88 5.96 7.13 -14.52
CA ASP A 88 4.89 8.08 -14.26
C ASP A 88 3.91 7.59 -13.18
N VAL A 89 2.98 8.47 -12.83
CA VAL A 89 1.89 8.18 -11.90
C VAL A 89 0.57 8.33 -12.66
N VAL A 90 -0.29 7.33 -12.52
CA VAL A 90 -1.66 7.33 -13.06
C VAL A 90 -2.63 7.31 -11.90
N VAL A 91 -3.55 8.28 -11.88
CA VAL A 91 -4.65 8.35 -10.93
C VAL A 91 -5.94 7.96 -11.64
N VAL A 92 -6.63 6.95 -11.10
CA VAL A 92 -7.90 6.46 -11.63
C VAL A 92 -9.04 6.95 -10.74
N LEU A 93 -10.01 7.60 -11.36
CA LEU A 93 -11.17 8.23 -10.71
C LEU A 93 -12.49 7.73 -11.30
N ASP A 94 -13.59 7.97 -10.59
CA ASP A 94 -14.91 7.53 -11.01
C ASP A 94 -15.51 8.48 -12.05
N ALA A 95 -15.81 7.98 -13.25
CA ALA A 95 -16.29 8.78 -14.38
C ALA A 95 -17.64 9.47 -14.10
N GLU A 96 -18.49 8.86 -13.27
CA GLU A 96 -19.81 9.40 -12.91
C GLU A 96 -19.76 10.44 -11.77
N SER A 97 -18.62 10.59 -11.09
CA SER A 97 -18.51 11.46 -9.91
C SER A 97 -18.11 12.87 -10.29
N ALA A 98 -19.05 13.82 -10.22
CA ALA A 98 -18.76 15.24 -10.43
C ALA A 98 -17.72 15.81 -9.43
N HIS A 99 -17.59 15.21 -8.24
CA HIS A 99 -16.54 15.58 -7.28
C HIS A 99 -15.17 15.13 -7.76
N ASP A 100 -15.07 13.93 -8.33
CA ASP A 100 -13.82 13.40 -8.85
C ASP A 100 -13.33 14.21 -10.05
N TRP A 101 -14.24 14.64 -10.94
CA TRP A 101 -13.90 15.58 -12.01
C TRP A 101 -13.30 16.90 -11.51
N ARG A 102 -13.81 17.43 -10.38
CA ARG A 102 -13.21 18.62 -9.75
C ARG A 102 -11.82 18.34 -9.20
N VAL A 103 -11.66 17.22 -8.49
CA VAL A 103 -10.36 16.81 -7.95
C VAL A 103 -9.33 16.60 -9.07
N ALA A 104 -9.70 15.94 -10.17
CA ALA A 104 -8.85 15.74 -11.35
C ALA A 104 -8.26 17.05 -11.90
N SER A 105 -9.07 18.12 -11.95
CA SER A 105 -8.64 19.43 -12.45
C SER A 105 -7.52 20.06 -11.60
N VAL A 106 -7.44 19.67 -10.33
CA VAL A 106 -6.40 20.09 -9.39
C VAL A 106 -5.21 19.13 -9.46
N LEU A 107 -5.45 17.81 -9.38
CA LEU A 107 -4.39 16.79 -9.34
C LEU A 107 -3.46 16.87 -10.55
N SER A 108 -4.01 17.04 -11.75
CA SER A 108 -3.23 17.15 -13.00
C SER A 108 -2.27 18.35 -13.04
N ARG A 109 -2.40 19.31 -12.12
CA ARG A 109 -1.58 20.52 -12.04
C ARG A 109 -0.57 20.49 -10.90
N LEU A 110 -0.57 19.44 -10.10
CA LEU A 110 0.29 19.33 -8.94
C LEU A 110 1.27 18.16 -9.11
N PRO A 111 2.53 18.30 -8.67
CA PRO A 111 3.47 17.19 -8.65
C PRO A 111 2.87 15.96 -7.95
N PRO A 112 3.10 14.72 -8.44
CA PRO A 112 4.00 14.35 -9.54
C PRO A 112 3.43 14.53 -10.96
N PHE A 113 2.39 15.37 -11.12
CA PHE A 113 1.67 15.61 -12.37
C PHE A 113 1.07 14.32 -12.94
N PRO A 114 0.24 13.62 -12.15
CA PRO A 114 -0.29 12.33 -12.57
C PRO A 114 -1.14 12.47 -13.84
N ALA A 115 -1.07 11.46 -14.71
CA ALA A 115 -2.09 11.26 -15.72
C ALA A 115 -3.39 10.88 -14.99
N VAL A 116 -4.49 11.54 -15.31
CA VAL A 116 -5.80 11.25 -14.68
C VAL A 116 -6.68 10.52 -15.69
N VAL A 117 -7.14 9.34 -15.29
CA VAL A 117 -8.04 8.48 -16.08
C VAL A 117 -9.36 8.35 -15.35
N PHE A 118 -10.45 8.40 -16.10
CA PHE A 118 -11.80 8.17 -15.59
C PHE A 118 -12.28 6.79 -15.99
N GLU A 119 -12.70 6.00 -15.01
CA GLU A 119 -13.25 4.67 -15.24
C GLU A 119 -14.75 4.69 -14.97
N ALA A 120 -15.54 4.20 -15.92
CA ALA A 120 -16.97 4.02 -15.74
C ALA A 120 -17.26 2.87 -14.76
N LYS A 121 -18.34 3.00 -13.98
CA LYS A 121 -18.81 1.93 -13.12
C LYS A 121 -19.17 0.70 -13.98
N PRO A 122 -18.78 -0.53 -13.59
CA PRO A 122 -19.20 -1.71 -14.33
C PRO A 122 -20.72 -1.89 -14.28
N GLY A 123 -21.22 -2.78 -15.13
CA GLY A 123 -22.66 -3.04 -15.27
C GLY A 123 -23.34 -3.44 -13.94
N PRO A 124 -24.67 -3.28 -13.84
CA PRO A 124 -25.42 -3.70 -12.67
C PRO A 124 -25.14 -5.15 -12.30
N GLY A 125 -24.94 -5.41 -11.00
CA GLY A 125 -24.72 -6.76 -10.49
C GLY A 125 -23.26 -7.23 -10.51
N VAL A 126 -22.35 -6.59 -11.26
CA VAL A 126 -20.94 -7.02 -11.32
C VAL A 126 -20.25 -6.87 -9.96
N LEU A 127 -20.48 -5.75 -9.27
CA LEU A 127 -19.88 -5.48 -7.97
C LEU A 127 -20.61 -6.20 -6.84
N CYS A 128 -19.85 -6.67 -5.86
CA CYS A 128 -20.33 -7.33 -4.66
C CYS A 128 -21.22 -6.38 -3.84
N ALA A 129 -22.51 -6.69 -3.70
CA ALA A 129 -23.43 -5.89 -2.88
C ALA A 129 -23.18 -6.02 -1.36
N SER A 130 -22.60 -7.14 -0.93
CA SER A 130 -22.36 -7.48 0.48
C SER A 130 -20.97 -7.09 0.99
N PHE A 131 -20.15 -6.46 0.15
CA PHE A 131 -18.77 -6.11 0.48
C PHE A 131 -18.74 -4.76 1.20
N ARG A 132 -17.86 -4.60 2.20
CA ARG A 132 -17.55 -3.41 3.01
C ARG A 132 -18.07 -2.09 2.45
N SER A 133 -17.73 -1.80 1.20
CA SER A 133 -18.44 -0.83 0.38
C SER A 133 -18.36 -1.21 -1.10
N GLU A 134 -19.29 -0.66 -1.89
CA GLU A 134 -19.23 -0.74 -3.35
C GLU A 134 -17.91 -0.17 -3.89
N GLY A 135 -17.41 0.94 -3.32
CA GLY A 135 -16.15 1.57 -3.74
C GLY A 135 -14.94 0.65 -3.53
N TYR A 136 -14.88 -0.08 -2.42
CA TYR A 136 -13.80 -1.03 -2.15
C TYR A 136 -13.88 -2.24 -3.11
N CYS A 137 -15.08 -2.76 -3.39
CA CYS A 137 -15.24 -3.81 -4.39
C CYS A 137 -14.85 -3.34 -5.80
N ARG A 138 -15.24 -2.11 -6.17
CA ARG A 138 -14.85 -1.50 -7.45
C ARG A 138 -13.34 -1.32 -7.56
N GLN A 139 -12.65 -1.02 -6.46
CA GLN A 139 -11.19 -0.98 -6.44
C GLN A 139 -10.58 -2.33 -6.82
N MET A 140 -11.06 -3.42 -6.22
CA MET A 140 -10.57 -4.77 -6.56
C MET A 140 -10.83 -5.12 -8.02
N TYR A 141 -12.04 -4.83 -8.51
CA TYR A 141 -12.42 -5.05 -9.91
C TYR A 141 -11.54 -4.25 -10.87
N SER A 142 -11.39 -2.94 -10.62
CA SER A 142 -10.67 -2.01 -11.48
C SER A 142 -9.20 -2.37 -11.65
N ASN A 143 -8.55 -2.88 -10.60
CA ASN A 143 -7.15 -3.27 -10.68
C ASN A 143 -6.91 -4.35 -11.76
N PHE A 144 -7.91 -5.19 -12.08
CA PHE A 144 -7.78 -6.15 -13.18
C PHE A 144 -7.77 -5.50 -14.56
N PHE A 145 -8.07 -4.20 -14.68
CA PHE A 145 -8.12 -3.44 -15.93
C PHE A 145 -7.06 -2.33 -16.01
N ALA A 146 -6.03 -2.41 -15.17
CA ALA A 146 -4.98 -1.39 -15.14
C ALA A 146 -4.15 -1.30 -16.42
N ASP A 147 -4.15 -2.36 -17.24
CA ASP A 147 -3.61 -2.34 -18.60
C ASP A 147 -4.27 -1.31 -19.52
N ARG A 148 -5.52 -0.92 -19.23
CA ARG A 148 -6.26 0.06 -20.02
C ARG A 148 -6.01 1.51 -19.59
N GLN A 149 -5.30 1.71 -18.49
CA GLN A 149 -5.12 3.01 -17.85
C GLN A 149 -3.75 3.63 -18.18
N THR A 150 -2.84 2.84 -18.77
CA THR A 150 -1.48 3.28 -19.11
C THR A 150 -0.90 2.55 -20.32
N GLU A 151 0.04 3.22 -20.98
CA GLU A 151 0.86 2.66 -22.06
C GLU A 151 2.22 2.11 -21.60
N ALA A 152 2.48 2.09 -20.28
CA ALA A 152 3.70 1.53 -19.71
C ALA A 152 3.80 0.00 -19.89
N ASP A 153 5.02 -0.53 -19.90
CA ASP A 153 5.27 -1.97 -20.02
C ASP A 153 4.90 -2.70 -18.72
N PHE A 154 5.09 -2.01 -17.58
CA PHE A 154 4.82 -2.53 -16.24
C PHE A 154 3.91 -1.58 -15.47
N VAL A 155 3.01 -2.17 -14.70
CA VAL A 155 2.05 -1.48 -13.84
C VAL A 155 2.32 -1.85 -12.40
N GLY A 156 2.65 -0.87 -11.56
CA GLY A 156 2.77 -1.03 -10.11
C GLY A 156 1.55 -0.48 -9.39
N PHE A 157 0.95 -1.26 -8.50
CA PHE A 157 -0.19 -0.79 -7.70
C PHE A 157 0.27 -0.16 -6.39
N VAL A 158 -0.40 0.92 -5.99
CA VAL A 158 -0.34 1.50 -4.65
C VAL A 158 -1.72 1.96 -4.22
N ASP A 159 -1.98 1.98 -2.91
CA ASP A 159 -3.19 2.60 -2.38
C ASP A 159 -2.97 4.11 -2.20
N SER A 160 -4.06 4.89 -2.21
CA SER A 160 -3.97 6.34 -2.04
C SER A 160 -3.48 6.79 -0.67
N ASP A 161 -3.59 5.93 0.33
CA ASP A 161 -3.16 6.16 1.71
C ASP A 161 -1.78 5.54 2.02
N THR A 162 -0.96 5.36 0.98
CA THR A 162 0.38 4.79 1.07
C THR A 162 1.45 5.88 0.96
N MET A 163 2.55 5.72 1.69
CA MET A 163 3.73 6.59 1.61
C MET A 163 5.00 5.77 1.41
N PHE A 164 5.83 6.14 0.42
CA PHE A 164 7.21 5.67 0.34
C PHE A 164 8.01 6.24 1.52
N ILE A 165 8.79 5.38 2.18
CA ILE A 165 9.58 5.76 3.38
C ILE A 165 11.06 5.39 3.25
N THR A 166 11.45 4.81 2.13
CA THR A 166 12.85 4.53 1.77
C THR A 166 13.09 4.93 0.32
N PRO A 167 14.28 5.48 -0.03
CA PRO A 167 14.63 5.75 -1.41
C PRO A 167 14.42 4.52 -2.29
N VAL A 168 13.79 4.71 -3.44
CA VAL A 168 13.52 3.64 -4.42
C VAL A 168 14.54 3.71 -5.53
N ALA A 169 15.23 2.60 -5.80
CA ALA A 169 16.00 2.39 -7.01
C ALA A 169 15.26 1.47 -7.98
N VAL A 170 15.56 1.56 -9.27
CA VAL A 170 15.01 0.65 -10.29
C VAL A 170 15.32 -0.81 -9.95
N GLY A 171 16.53 -1.08 -9.43
CA GLY A 171 16.95 -2.41 -8.98
C GLY A 171 16.17 -2.94 -7.77
N ASP A 172 15.44 -2.09 -7.04
CA ASP A 172 14.58 -2.50 -5.94
C ASP A 172 13.24 -3.06 -6.45
N LEU A 173 12.83 -2.64 -7.66
CA LEU A 173 11.60 -3.06 -8.33
C LEU A 173 11.82 -4.11 -9.42
N PHE A 174 13.03 -4.15 -10.00
CA PHE A 174 13.38 -5.05 -11.11
C PHE A 174 14.69 -5.77 -10.85
N VAL A 175 14.69 -7.10 -10.98
CA VAL A 175 15.86 -7.96 -10.82
C VAL A 175 16.17 -8.62 -12.14
N GLY A 176 17.32 -8.30 -12.73
CA GLY A 176 17.69 -8.83 -14.05
C GLY A 176 16.68 -8.48 -15.16
N GLY A 177 16.04 -7.31 -15.06
CA GLY A 177 14.99 -6.88 -15.98
C GLY A 177 13.60 -7.44 -15.69
N LYS A 178 13.46 -8.38 -14.75
CA LYS A 178 12.17 -8.96 -14.36
C LYS A 178 11.55 -8.18 -13.20
N PRO A 179 10.23 -7.91 -13.22
CA PRO A 179 9.52 -7.32 -12.09
C PRO A 179 9.67 -8.18 -10.84
N ARG A 180 10.03 -7.55 -9.72
CA ARG A 180 10.09 -8.18 -8.40
C ARG A 180 8.66 -8.35 -7.86
N VAL A 181 8.34 -9.57 -7.42
CA VAL A 181 7.11 -9.87 -6.68
C VAL A 181 7.50 -10.33 -5.28
N SER A 182 6.99 -9.63 -4.28
CA SER A 182 7.15 -10.00 -2.88
C SER A 182 5.86 -10.60 -2.32
N ALA A 183 6.00 -11.58 -1.44
CA ALA A 183 4.87 -12.26 -0.78
C ALA A 183 5.33 -12.88 0.55
N TYR A 184 4.41 -13.34 1.39
CA TYR A 184 4.74 -14.23 2.50
C TYR A 184 4.59 -15.68 2.07
N ASN A 185 5.61 -16.52 2.33
CA ASN A 185 5.54 -17.97 2.20
C ASN A 185 4.77 -18.56 3.38
N GLY A 186 3.56 -18.07 3.60
CA GLY A 186 2.63 -18.47 4.64
C GLY A 186 1.30 -18.88 4.02
N CYS A 187 0.44 -19.44 4.85
CA CYS A 187 -0.82 -20.05 4.48
C CYS A 187 -2.05 -19.34 5.05
N CYS A 188 -3.20 -19.84 4.64
CA CYS A 188 -4.45 -19.80 5.37
C CYS A 188 -5.04 -18.40 5.61
N THR A 189 -5.03 -17.58 4.57
CA THR A 189 -5.98 -16.47 4.49
C THR A 189 -7.37 -17.02 4.15
N GLY A 190 -8.41 -16.21 4.38
CA GLY A 190 -9.76 -16.52 3.90
C GLY A 190 -9.87 -16.62 2.37
N TRP A 191 -8.78 -16.40 1.62
CA TRP A 191 -8.78 -16.28 0.17
C TRP A 191 -8.41 -17.59 -0.55
N ASN A 192 -8.03 -18.64 0.17
CA ASN A 192 -7.59 -19.90 -0.43
C ASN A 192 -8.65 -20.50 -1.37
N SER A 193 -9.90 -20.61 -0.92
CA SER A 193 -10.98 -21.19 -1.72
C SER A 193 -11.25 -20.43 -3.02
N PRO A 194 -11.40 -19.09 -3.04
CA PRO A 194 -11.53 -18.37 -4.30
C PRO A 194 -10.31 -18.48 -5.20
N ILE A 195 -9.08 -18.56 -4.65
CA ILE A 195 -7.87 -18.76 -5.45
C ILE A 195 -7.94 -20.11 -6.16
N GLU A 196 -8.18 -21.20 -5.42
CA GLU A 196 -8.31 -22.54 -6.00
C GLU A 196 -9.39 -22.59 -7.07
N ARG A 197 -10.52 -21.92 -6.82
CA ARG A 197 -11.66 -21.91 -7.72
C ARG A 197 -11.44 -21.07 -8.98
N ALA A 198 -10.89 -19.87 -8.85
CA ALA A 198 -10.75 -18.92 -9.96
C ALA A 198 -9.46 -19.12 -10.76
N ILE A 199 -8.40 -19.61 -10.13
CA ILE A 199 -7.09 -19.84 -10.77
C ILE A 199 -6.91 -21.31 -11.17
N GLY A 200 -7.50 -22.26 -10.43
CA GLY A 200 -7.34 -23.69 -10.69
C GLY A 200 -6.04 -24.29 -10.14
N GLY A 201 -5.39 -23.58 -9.20
CA GLY A 201 -4.15 -24.01 -8.55
C GLY A 201 -4.22 -23.78 -7.03
N LYS A 202 -3.35 -24.47 -6.29
CA LYS A 202 -3.28 -24.30 -4.84
C LYS A 202 -2.68 -22.94 -4.46
N PRO A 203 -3.01 -22.38 -3.30
CA PRO A 203 -2.30 -21.20 -2.82
C PRO A 203 -0.81 -21.51 -2.58
N VAL A 204 0.08 -20.62 -3.00
CA VAL A 204 1.54 -20.78 -2.90
C VAL A 204 2.20 -19.73 -2.00
N ALA A 205 1.52 -18.61 -1.76
CA ALA A 205 1.94 -17.53 -0.90
C ALA A 205 0.77 -16.57 -0.63
N GLU A 206 0.94 -15.67 0.34
CA GLU A 206 0.05 -14.52 0.54
C GLU A 206 0.64 -13.30 -0.17
N PHE A 207 -0.08 -12.78 -1.18
CA PHE A 207 0.37 -11.64 -1.99
C PHE A 207 -0.18 -10.30 -1.51
N MET A 208 -1.36 -10.25 -0.88
CA MET A 208 -1.88 -9.00 -0.29
C MET A 208 -1.21 -8.70 1.06
N THR A 209 0.01 -8.18 1.01
CA THR A 209 0.77 -7.84 2.22
C THR A 209 1.28 -6.40 2.13
N SER A 210 1.51 -5.74 3.27
CA SER A 210 2.09 -4.38 3.28
C SER A 210 3.45 -4.31 2.60
N SER A 211 4.19 -5.42 2.61
CA SER A 211 5.48 -5.60 1.95
C SER A 211 5.43 -5.95 0.47
N SER A 212 4.26 -6.25 -0.09
CA SER A 212 4.10 -6.63 -1.48
C SER A 212 3.96 -5.45 -2.43
N PHE A 213 3.87 -4.24 -1.87
CA PHE A 213 3.69 -3.01 -2.63
C PHE A 213 5.04 -2.36 -2.98
N PRO A 214 5.17 -1.72 -4.16
CA PRO A 214 4.18 -1.77 -5.23
C PRO A 214 4.08 -3.18 -5.82
N PHE A 215 2.86 -3.68 -6.01
CA PHE A 215 2.65 -4.97 -6.65
C PHE A 215 2.76 -4.78 -8.15
N ILE A 216 3.75 -5.39 -8.80
CA ILE A 216 4.10 -5.09 -10.20
C ILE A 216 3.57 -6.19 -11.12
N VAL A 217 2.86 -5.79 -12.16
CA VAL A 217 2.35 -6.68 -13.20
C VAL A 217 2.80 -6.18 -14.56
N HIS A 218 3.32 -7.08 -15.40
CA HIS A 218 3.58 -6.76 -16.80
C HIS A 218 2.25 -6.51 -17.53
N ARG A 219 2.14 -5.41 -18.27
CA ARG A 219 0.88 -4.98 -18.90
C ARG A 219 0.26 -6.04 -19.80
N GLY A 220 1.09 -6.83 -20.48
CA GLY A 220 0.64 -7.91 -21.36
C GLY A 220 -0.10 -9.05 -20.64
N HIS A 221 -0.03 -9.14 -19.30
CA HIS A 221 -0.59 -10.27 -18.55
C HIS A 221 -2.04 -10.06 -18.09
N PHE A 222 -2.55 -8.82 -18.12
CA PHE A 222 -3.90 -8.52 -17.63
C PHE A 222 -5.02 -9.15 -18.48
N ALA A 223 -4.98 -9.00 -19.80
CA ALA A 223 -6.02 -9.57 -20.66
C ALA A 223 -6.04 -11.12 -20.62
N PRO A 224 -4.89 -11.81 -20.73
CA PRO A 224 -4.82 -13.26 -20.51
C PRO A 224 -5.28 -13.71 -19.11
N MET A 225 -4.98 -12.93 -18.06
CA MET A 225 -5.43 -13.22 -16.69
C MET A 225 -6.95 -13.17 -16.55
N ARG A 226 -7.57 -12.08 -17.03
CA ARG A 226 -9.04 -11.95 -17.03
C ARG A 226 -9.70 -13.10 -17.80
N ALA A 227 -9.15 -13.46 -18.96
CA ALA A 227 -9.64 -14.58 -19.77
C ALA A 227 -9.44 -15.93 -19.05
N HIS A 228 -8.33 -16.12 -18.35
CA HIS A 228 -8.09 -17.32 -17.55
C HIS A 228 -9.12 -17.49 -16.44
N ILE A 229 -9.32 -16.45 -15.62
CA ILE A 229 -10.30 -16.45 -14.53
C ILE A 229 -11.71 -16.77 -15.06
N ALA A 230 -12.12 -16.11 -16.15
CA ALA A 230 -13.42 -16.37 -16.76
C ALA A 230 -13.57 -17.83 -17.21
N ARG A 231 -12.56 -18.39 -17.90
CA ARG A 231 -12.59 -19.80 -18.34
C ARG A 231 -12.65 -20.77 -17.17
N THR A 232 -11.83 -20.58 -16.14
CA THR A 232 -11.78 -21.50 -14.98
C THR A 232 -13.12 -21.52 -14.22
N LEU A 233 -13.81 -20.37 -14.18
CA LEU A 233 -15.13 -20.24 -13.56
C LEU A 233 -16.29 -20.65 -14.47
N GLY A 234 -16.03 -20.99 -15.74
CA GLY A 234 -17.07 -21.30 -16.73
C GLY A 234 -17.92 -20.08 -17.12
N ALA A 235 -17.38 -18.88 -16.96
CA ALA A 235 -18.02 -17.61 -17.24
C ALA A 235 -17.75 -17.15 -18.69
N ALA A 236 -18.72 -16.46 -19.30
CA ALA A 236 -18.57 -15.95 -20.67
C ALA A 236 -17.65 -14.72 -20.73
N THR A 237 -17.71 -13.87 -19.70
CA THR A 237 -16.90 -12.65 -19.58
C THR A 237 -16.21 -12.58 -18.22
N PHE A 238 -15.23 -11.69 -18.09
CA PHE A 238 -14.63 -11.41 -16.79
C PHE A 238 -15.61 -10.75 -15.81
N ASP A 239 -16.56 -9.97 -16.31
CA ASP A 239 -17.59 -9.35 -15.46
C ASP A 239 -18.48 -10.41 -14.82
N ASP A 240 -18.90 -11.42 -15.60
CA ASP A 240 -19.63 -12.58 -15.10
C ASP A 240 -18.78 -13.36 -14.09
N ALA A 241 -17.50 -13.56 -14.40
CA ALA A 241 -16.55 -14.27 -13.53
C ALA A 241 -16.36 -13.55 -12.19
N PHE A 242 -16.20 -12.23 -12.22
CA PHE A 242 -16.05 -11.41 -11.02
C PHE A 242 -17.34 -11.39 -10.20
N HIS A 243 -18.51 -11.32 -10.87
CA HIS A 243 -19.80 -11.50 -10.21
C HIS A 243 -19.90 -12.86 -9.50
N THR A 244 -19.47 -13.95 -10.14
CA THR A 244 -19.42 -15.29 -9.52
C THR A 244 -18.55 -15.30 -8.26
N ILE A 245 -17.34 -14.73 -8.33
CA ILE A 245 -16.46 -14.62 -7.16
C ILE A 245 -17.16 -13.85 -6.03
N CYS A 246 -17.78 -12.71 -6.37
CA CYS A 246 -18.56 -11.91 -5.43
C CYS A 246 -19.71 -12.68 -4.78
N ALA A 247 -20.50 -13.40 -5.58
CA ALA A 247 -21.67 -14.12 -5.11
C ALA A 247 -21.32 -15.32 -4.23
N GLU A 248 -20.25 -16.04 -4.57
CA GLU A 248 -19.84 -17.25 -3.86
C GLU A 248 -19.01 -16.94 -2.60
N TYR A 249 -18.14 -15.93 -2.64
CA TYR A 249 -17.15 -15.69 -1.59
C TYR A 249 -17.35 -14.38 -0.82
N GLY A 250 -18.20 -13.46 -1.29
CA GLY A 250 -18.45 -12.18 -0.64
C GLY A 250 -17.15 -11.41 -0.38
N GLU A 251 -16.81 -11.20 0.90
CA GLU A 251 -15.59 -10.51 1.31
C GLU A 251 -14.31 -11.36 1.31
N GLN A 252 -14.42 -12.65 1.04
CA GLN A 252 -13.34 -13.60 1.26
C GLN A 252 -12.44 -13.79 0.04
N TYR A 253 -12.10 -12.72 -0.69
CA TYR A 253 -11.08 -12.78 -1.75
C TYR A 253 -10.18 -11.54 -1.74
N SER A 254 -9.04 -11.66 -2.42
CA SER A 254 -8.06 -10.59 -2.64
C SER A 254 -7.69 -10.56 -4.12
N GLN A 255 -7.78 -9.39 -4.74
CA GLN A 255 -7.35 -9.20 -6.13
C GLN A 255 -5.85 -9.45 -6.29
N TYR A 256 -5.03 -9.04 -5.32
CA TYR A 256 -3.58 -9.23 -5.39
C TYR A 256 -3.20 -10.70 -5.29
N ASP A 257 -3.95 -11.49 -4.51
CA ASP A 257 -3.74 -12.93 -4.42
C ASP A 257 -4.19 -13.64 -5.69
N LEU A 258 -5.34 -13.29 -6.26
CA LEU A 258 -5.75 -13.83 -7.56
C LEU A 258 -4.71 -13.52 -8.66
N MET A 259 -4.22 -12.27 -8.70
CA MET A 259 -3.17 -11.87 -9.64
C MET A 259 -1.87 -12.63 -9.40
N GLY A 260 -1.36 -12.64 -8.17
CA GLY A 260 -0.10 -13.28 -7.82
C GLY A 260 -0.08 -14.77 -8.14
N HIS A 261 -1.17 -15.48 -7.83
CA HIS A 261 -1.30 -16.91 -8.16
C HIS A 261 -1.42 -17.15 -9.65
N TYR A 262 -2.16 -16.31 -10.40
CA TYR A 262 -2.17 -16.42 -11.86
C TYR A 262 -0.77 -16.25 -12.45
N LEU A 263 -0.04 -15.21 -12.02
CA LEU A 263 1.31 -14.94 -12.50
C LEU A 263 2.28 -16.07 -12.13
N TRP A 264 2.13 -16.63 -10.94
CA TRP A 264 2.92 -17.76 -10.49
C TRP A 264 2.72 -18.99 -11.37
N TYR A 265 1.47 -19.33 -11.71
CA TYR A 265 1.19 -20.54 -12.49
C TYR A 265 1.37 -20.37 -13.99
N ALA A 266 1.08 -19.20 -14.55
CA ALA A 266 1.06 -18.97 -16.00
C ALA A 266 2.32 -18.28 -16.53
N HIS A 267 2.99 -17.47 -15.71
CA HIS A 267 4.09 -16.57 -16.15
C HIS A 267 5.27 -16.61 -15.17
N ARG A 268 5.52 -17.76 -14.53
CA ARG A 268 6.52 -17.91 -13.46
C ARG A 268 7.88 -17.31 -13.81
N ASP A 269 8.31 -17.53 -15.05
CA ASP A 269 9.63 -17.15 -15.52
C ASP A 269 9.76 -15.67 -15.87
N ASP A 270 8.66 -14.92 -15.96
CA ASP A 270 8.68 -13.50 -16.30
C ASP A 270 8.93 -12.61 -15.08
N TYR A 271 8.92 -13.18 -13.88
CA TYR A 271 9.00 -12.45 -12.61
C TYR A 271 10.18 -12.93 -11.76
N ALA A 272 10.66 -12.04 -10.89
CA ALA A 272 11.62 -12.36 -9.84
C ALA A 272 10.90 -12.50 -8.49
N TRP A 273 10.88 -13.70 -7.93
CA TRP A 273 10.07 -14.03 -6.76
C TRP A 273 10.89 -13.92 -5.48
N HIS A 274 10.39 -13.14 -4.53
CA HIS A 274 11.06 -12.88 -3.26
C HIS A 274 10.07 -13.10 -2.11
N PHE A 275 9.93 -14.35 -1.68
CA PHE A 275 9.04 -14.66 -0.57
C PHE A 275 9.74 -14.41 0.77
N ARG A 276 8.95 -14.07 1.78
CA ARG A 276 9.41 -13.94 3.16
C ARG A 276 8.95 -15.13 3.98
N ALA A 277 9.64 -15.37 5.09
CA ALA A 277 9.21 -16.39 6.04
C ALA A 277 7.80 -16.05 6.56
N PRO A 278 6.98 -17.06 6.91
CA PRO A 278 5.67 -16.83 7.50
C PRO A 278 5.74 -15.86 8.70
N ARG A 279 4.74 -14.98 8.87
CA ARG A 279 4.66 -14.08 10.04
C ARG A 279 4.43 -14.91 11.30
N GLY A 280 5.30 -14.73 12.30
CA GLY A 280 5.29 -15.48 13.56
C GLY A 280 4.17 -15.13 14.55
N HIS A 281 2.97 -14.75 14.11
CA HIS A 281 1.89 -14.38 15.04
C HIS A 281 0.66 -15.29 15.05
N ASP A 282 0.52 -16.20 14.09
CA ASP A 282 -0.45 -17.30 14.18
C ASP A 282 0.32 -18.62 14.25
N ALA A 283 0.11 -19.37 15.33
CA ALA A 283 0.87 -20.56 15.73
C ALA A 283 0.72 -21.79 14.80
N PHE A 284 0.33 -21.59 13.55
CA PHE A 284 0.22 -22.62 12.55
C PHE A 284 0.60 -21.97 11.24
N GLN A 285 1.55 -22.57 10.51
CA GLN A 285 1.52 -22.77 9.06
C GLN A 285 2.87 -23.27 8.54
N ALA A 286 2.84 -24.40 7.86
CA ALA A 286 3.94 -24.85 7.03
C ALA A 286 4.14 -23.87 5.85
N ALA A 287 5.36 -23.80 5.32
CA ALA A 287 5.62 -23.13 4.05
C ALA A 287 4.63 -23.62 2.98
N GLN A 288 4.10 -22.71 2.18
CA GLN A 288 3.22 -23.08 1.06
C GLN A 288 4.01 -23.42 -0.20
N SER A 289 5.18 -22.82 -0.36
CA SER A 289 6.14 -23.14 -1.40
C SER A 289 7.41 -23.73 -0.77
N ASP A 290 7.77 -24.91 -1.25
CA ASP A 290 9.05 -25.58 -0.95
C ASP A 290 10.07 -25.37 -2.10
N ASP A 291 9.80 -24.44 -3.02
CA ASP A 291 10.65 -24.21 -4.18
C ASP A 291 12.01 -23.65 -3.77
N ALA A 292 13.08 -24.35 -4.15
CA ALA A 292 14.43 -24.03 -3.74
C ALA A 292 14.91 -22.64 -4.20
N ASP A 293 14.46 -22.15 -5.37
CA ASP A 293 14.82 -20.81 -5.86
C ASP A 293 14.15 -19.71 -5.03
N VAL A 294 12.90 -19.91 -4.63
CA VAL A 294 12.18 -19.02 -3.72
C VAL A 294 12.84 -19.00 -2.36
N LEU A 295 13.12 -20.18 -1.79
CA LEU A 295 13.77 -20.31 -0.48
C LEU A 295 15.17 -19.67 -0.49
N ALA A 296 15.93 -19.82 -1.58
CA ALA A 296 17.23 -19.19 -1.74
C ALA A 296 17.16 -17.66 -1.93
N ALA A 297 16.07 -17.15 -2.52
CA ALA A 297 15.82 -15.73 -2.71
C ALA A 297 15.07 -15.07 -1.54
N MET A 298 14.82 -15.80 -0.44
CA MET A 298 14.11 -15.28 0.73
C MET A 298 14.88 -14.10 1.33
N GLN A 299 14.22 -12.96 1.39
CA GLN A 299 14.78 -11.75 1.98
C GLN A 299 14.16 -11.52 3.35
N THR A 300 14.98 -11.07 4.30
CA THR A 300 14.50 -10.66 5.63
C THR A 300 13.94 -9.24 5.61
N ARG A 301 14.23 -8.43 4.59
CA ARG A 301 13.80 -7.02 4.48
C ARG A 301 13.26 -6.70 3.07
N PRO A 302 12.28 -5.78 2.95
CA PRO A 302 11.86 -5.26 1.65
C PRO A 302 12.97 -4.50 0.97
N ALA A 303 13.03 -4.61 -0.35
CA ALA A 303 13.78 -3.67 -1.16
C ALA A 303 13.08 -2.29 -1.27
N VAL A 304 11.74 -2.27 -1.27
CA VAL A 304 10.96 -1.03 -1.17
C VAL A 304 10.06 -1.12 0.05
N SER A 305 10.19 -0.14 0.94
CA SER A 305 9.33 -0.02 2.11
C SER A 305 8.23 0.99 1.86
N LEU A 306 7.01 0.57 2.17
CA LEU A 306 5.82 1.40 2.11
C LEU A 306 5.13 1.39 3.46
N MET A 307 4.73 2.58 3.91
CA MET A 307 3.78 2.72 5.01
C MET A 307 2.38 2.71 4.41
N LYS A 308 1.53 1.77 4.84
CA LYS A 308 0.14 1.60 4.35
C LYS A 308 -0.85 1.94 5.47
N MET A 309 -2.09 2.29 5.11
CA MET A 309 -3.18 2.58 6.05
C MET A 309 -2.88 3.75 6.98
N ILE A 310 -2.45 4.87 6.41
CA ILE A 310 -2.29 6.13 7.15
C ILE A 310 -3.66 6.70 7.62
N GLY A 311 -4.77 6.04 7.27
CA GLY A 311 -6.15 6.43 7.54
C GLY A 311 -6.38 7.08 8.91
N HIS A 312 -7.04 8.24 8.91
CA HIS A 312 -7.49 9.05 10.07
C HIS A 312 -6.49 9.27 11.21
N SER A 313 -5.22 8.89 11.04
CA SER A 313 -4.17 9.18 11.99
C SER A 313 -3.94 10.69 12.00
N ASP A 314 -3.85 11.28 13.20
CA ASP A 314 -3.46 12.69 13.33
C ASP A 314 -2.13 12.86 12.58
N PHE A 315 -2.03 13.87 11.72
CA PHE A 315 -0.80 14.26 11.02
C PHE A 315 0.42 14.31 11.96
N GLY A 316 0.21 14.64 13.25
CA GLY A 316 1.23 14.56 14.29
C GLY A 316 1.83 13.16 14.47
N SER A 317 1.02 12.09 14.43
CA SER A 317 1.52 10.71 14.50
C SER A 317 2.31 10.32 13.25
N LEU A 318 1.89 10.81 12.09
CA LEU A 318 2.57 10.67 10.80
C LEU A 318 3.96 11.32 10.84
N LEU A 319 4.05 12.55 11.38
CA LEU A 319 5.32 13.26 11.56
C LEU A 319 6.24 12.53 12.55
N THR A 320 5.71 11.96 13.63
CA THR A 320 6.50 11.17 14.58
C THR A 320 7.10 9.94 13.89
N VAL A 321 6.26 9.14 13.22
CA VAL A 321 6.71 7.95 12.48
C VAL A 321 7.72 8.35 11.40
N TRP A 322 7.44 9.40 10.63
CA TRP A 322 8.37 9.90 9.63
C TRP A 322 9.70 10.34 10.24
N SER A 323 9.68 11.06 11.37
CA SER A 323 10.89 11.47 12.06
C SER A 323 11.72 10.28 12.53
N ASP A 324 11.07 9.21 13.00
CA ASP A 324 11.75 7.99 13.41
C ASP A 324 12.40 7.28 12.22
N TYR A 325 11.72 7.21 11.06
CA TYR A 325 12.31 6.67 9.84
C TYR A 325 13.50 7.49 9.34
N VAL A 326 13.39 8.83 9.33
CA VAL A 326 14.50 9.73 8.98
C VAL A 326 15.68 9.51 9.92
N CYS A 327 15.41 9.33 11.21
CA CYS A 327 16.44 9.07 12.20
C CYS A 327 17.11 7.72 12.03
N VAL A 328 16.35 6.65 11.77
CA VAL A 328 16.94 5.33 11.46
C VAL A 328 17.77 5.39 10.18
N ALA A 329 17.28 6.03 9.12
CA ALA A 329 18.01 6.19 7.87
C ALA A 329 19.31 7.00 8.05
N ALA A 330 19.32 7.98 8.95
CA ALA A 330 20.49 8.76 9.33
C ALA A 330 21.36 8.08 10.40
N ASN A 331 21.11 6.81 10.74
CA ASN A 331 21.77 6.09 11.83
C ASN A 331 21.79 6.89 13.15
N TRP A 332 20.70 7.59 13.43
CA TRP A 332 20.48 8.45 14.59
C TRP A 332 21.43 9.66 14.71
N THR A 333 22.21 9.97 13.66
CA THR A 333 23.21 11.04 13.69
C THR A 333 22.67 12.43 13.31
N ALA A 334 21.46 12.51 12.74
CA ALA A 334 20.85 13.78 12.36
C ALA A 334 20.42 14.62 13.59
N PRO A 335 20.53 15.95 13.54
CA PRO A 335 20.06 16.83 14.62
C PRO A 335 18.59 16.58 14.97
N GLY A 336 18.28 16.35 16.24
CA GLY A 336 16.93 16.03 16.73
C GLY A 336 16.66 14.54 16.94
N CYS A 337 17.43 13.65 16.30
CA CYS A 337 17.28 12.20 16.47
C CYS A 337 17.64 11.66 17.86
N PRO A 338 18.65 12.18 18.58
CA PRO A 338 18.96 11.72 19.93
C PRO A 338 17.82 11.95 20.94
N LEU A 339 16.94 12.92 20.70
CA LEU A 339 15.74 13.16 21.52
C LEU A 339 14.61 12.16 21.24
N LEU A 340 14.63 11.55 20.05
CA LEU A 340 13.68 10.54 19.58
C LEU A 340 14.20 9.11 19.79
N ALA A 341 15.42 8.92 20.29
CA ALA A 341 16.02 7.60 20.52
C ALA A 341 15.27 6.73 21.55
N ALA A 342 14.35 7.34 22.33
CA ALA A 342 13.40 6.66 23.22
C ALA A 342 12.06 6.35 22.53
N SER A 343 11.96 6.54 21.21
CA SER A 343 10.74 6.26 20.46
C SER A 343 10.40 4.77 20.56
N PRO A 344 9.14 4.42 20.89
CA PRO A 344 8.69 3.03 20.90
C PRO A 344 8.73 2.39 19.50
N HIS A 345 9.00 3.18 18.45
CA HIS A 345 9.06 2.72 17.07
C HIS A 345 10.46 2.26 16.62
N ARG A 346 11.52 2.54 17.40
CA ARG A 346 12.91 2.27 17.02
C ARG A 346 13.16 0.80 16.67
N ASP A 347 12.89 -0.11 17.59
CA ASP A 347 13.19 -1.54 17.41
C ASP A 347 12.38 -2.13 16.25
N ALA A 348 11.12 -1.74 16.11
CA ALA A 348 10.26 -2.16 15.01
C ALA A 348 10.77 -1.68 13.63
N ILE A 349 11.24 -0.44 13.53
CA ILE A 349 11.79 0.11 12.28
C ILE A 349 13.15 -0.53 11.96
N GLU A 350 14.02 -0.71 12.96
CA GLU A 350 15.34 -1.36 12.79
C GLU A 350 15.21 -2.84 12.37
N ASP A 351 14.16 -3.53 12.84
CA ASP A 351 13.87 -4.93 12.49
C ASP A 351 13.11 -5.09 11.15
N GLY A 352 12.76 -3.99 10.48
CA GLY A 352 11.99 -4.02 9.23
C GLY A 352 10.52 -4.44 9.43
N VAL A 353 10.00 -4.31 10.65
CA VAL A 353 8.59 -4.51 10.97
C VAL A 353 7.82 -3.26 10.55
N HIS A 354 7.06 -3.38 9.46
CA HIS A 354 6.18 -2.30 9.01
C HIS A 354 4.94 -2.24 9.87
N TRP A 355 4.62 -1.04 10.34
CA TRP A 355 3.36 -0.77 11.00
C TRP A 355 2.21 -0.84 9.99
N ASN A 356 1.26 -1.73 10.27
CA ASN A 356 -0.11 -1.61 9.81
C ASN A 356 -0.86 -0.84 10.90
N MET A 357 -1.21 0.44 10.67
CA MET A 357 -2.14 1.11 11.57
C MET A 357 -3.55 0.59 11.27
N PHE A 358 -4.05 -0.32 12.10
CA PHE A 358 -5.43 -0.77 12.02
C PHE A 358 -6.36 0.24 12.68
N VAL A 359 -7.30 0.80 11.91
CA VAL A 359 -8.50 1.43 12.46
C VAL A 359 -9.61 0.38 12.49
N ASP A 360 -10.12 0.05 13.68
CA ASP A 360 -11.30 -0.77 13.84
C ASP A 360 -12.53 -0.01 13.31
N TRP A 361 -13.11 -0.48 12.21
CA TRP A 361 -14.26 0.14 11.55
C TRP A 361 -15.52 0.19 12.44
N ASN A 362 -15.60 -0.58 13.53
CA ASN A 362 -16.68 -0.47 14.51
C ASN A 362 -16.60 0.81 15.36
N THR A 363 -15.57 1.63 15.19
CA THR A 363 -15.31 2.80 16.04
C THR A 363 -15.58 4.15 15.39
N VAL A 364 -15.99 4.18 14.11
CA VAL A 364 -16.33 5.42 13.39
C VAL A 364 -17.65 6.00 13.91
N PRO A 365 -17.72 7.28 14.31
CA PRO A 365 -18.90 7.89 14.93
C PRO A 365 -20.19 7.92 14.08
N GLY A 366 -20.14 7.50 12.81
CA GLY A 366 -21.31 7.42 11.93
C GLY A 366 -22.17 6.17 12.13
N ALA A 367 -21.57 5.02 12.47
CA ALA A 367 -22.29 3.74 12.60
C ALA A 367 -23.02 3.58 13.95
N ALA A 368 -22.57 4.29 14.98
CA ALA A 368 -23.19 4.25 16.32
C ALA A 368 -24.46 5.10 16.42
N ALA A 369 -24.59 6.15 15.58
CA ALA A 369 -25.75 7.03 15.57
C ALA A 369 -27.04 6.31 15.15
N GLU A 370 -26.94 5.28 14.30
CA GLU A 370 -28.08 4.46 13.89
C GLU A 370 -28.49 3.40 14.93
N ARG A 371 -27.68 3.17 15.99
CA ARG A 371 -27.89 2.08 16.96
C ARG A 371 -28.14 2.53 18.41
N GLY A 372 -28.23 3.84 18.67
CA GLY A 372 -28.68 4.35 19.98
C GLY A 372 -27.78 3.99 21.18
N LEU A 373 -26.49 3.72 20.98
CA LEU A 373 -25.55 3.40 22.06
C LEU A 373 -24.86 4.66 22.62
N PRO A 374 -24.60 4.75 23.93
CA PRO A 374 -24.02 5.94 24.56
C PRO A 374 -22.55 6.17 24.14
N LEU A 375 -22.22 7.43 23.85
CA LEU A 375 -20.87 7.90 23.51
C LEU A 375 -19.97 7.89 24.76
N GLY A 376 -19.15 6.86 24.92
CA GLY A 376 -18.01 6.87 25.83
C GLY A 376 -16.81 7.61 25.24
N GLN A 377 -16.11 8.41 26.06
CA GLN A 377 -14.82 9.01 25.71
C GLN A 377 -13.82 7.92 25.31
N LYS A 378 -13.23 8.03 24.11
CA LYS A 378 -12.14 7.15 23.65
C LYS A 378 -10.78 7.79 23.90
N ARG A 379 -9.88 7.03 24.53
CA ARG A 379 -8.43 7.27 24.51
C ARG A 379 -7.82 6.41 23.42
N PHE A 380 -6.94 6.99 22.62
CA PHE A 380 -6.09 6.28 21.68
C PHE A 380 -4.93 5.64 22.45
N TYR A 381 -4.67 4.36 22.23
CA TYR A 381 -3.44 3.70 22.64
C TYR A 381 -2.82 3.01 21.42
N PRO A 382 -1.55 3.26 21.08
CA PRO A 382 -0.81 2.40 20.16
C PRO A 382 -0.66 1.03 20.79
N ARG A 383 -0.94 -0.04 20.03
CA ARG A 383 -0.66 -1.42 20.47
C ARG A 383 0.68 -1.83 19.86
N LEU A 384 1.71 -1.89 20.70
CA LEU A 384 2.99 -2.51 20.35
C LEU A 384 2.78 -4.00 20.09
N GLU A 385 3.19 -4.47 18.92
CA GLU A 385 3.42 -5.89 18.65
C GLU A 385 4.88 -6.19 19.04
N THR A 386 5.10 -6.64 20.27
CA THR A 386 6.43 -7.06 20.74
C THR A 386 6.73 -8.49 20.29
N PRO A 387 7.99 -8.81 19.93
CA PRO A 387 8.44 -10.19 19.81
C PRO A 387 8.20 -10.95 21.12
N VAL A 388 7.73 -12.20 21.01
CA VAL A 388 7.31 -13.08 22.13
C VAL A 388 8.37 -13.25 23.22
N ASP A 389 9.65 -12.99 22.92
CA ASP A 389 10.73 -13.16 23.90
C ASP A 389 10.67 -12.17 25.07
N GLY A 390 10.08 -10.98 24.87
CA GLY A 390 9.87 -10.01 25.96
C GLY A 390 8.83 -10.46 27.00
N TYR A 391 7.79 -11.18 26.57
CA TYR A 391 6.73 -11.67 27.47
C TYR A 391 7.17 -12.88 28.30
N LYS A 392 8.04 -13.74 27.75
CA LYS A 392 8.62 -14.87 28.50
C LYS A 392 9.58 -14.39 29.59
N ASP A 393 10.24 -13.25 29.41
CA ASP A 393 11.12 -12.66 30.42
C ASP A 393 10.33 -11.86 31.46
N LEU A 394 9.26 -11.15 31.06
CA LEU A 394 8.36 -10.47 32.00
C LEU A 394 7.60 -11.45 32.90
N ALA A 395 7.08 -12.55 32.35
CA ALA A 395 6.40 -13.59 33.13
C ALA A 395 7.35 -14.30 34.10
N ARG A 396 8.62 -14.54 33.70
CA ARG A 396 9.66 -15.08 34.57
C ARG A 396 10.06 -14.11 35.69
N ARG A 397 10.22 -12.82 35.39
CA ARG A 397 10.53 -11.80 36.41
C ARG A 397 9.39 -11.61 37.41
N ARG A 398 8.14 -11.72 36.96
CA ARG A 398 6.95 -11.66 37.83
C ARG A 398 6.81 -12.88 38.75
N GLN A 399 7.24 -14.06 38.30
CA GLN A 399 7.35 -15.24 39.16
C GLN A 399 8.53 -15.16 40.14
N ALA A 400 9.63 -14.51 39.75
CA ALA A 400 10.83 -14.42 40.59
C ALA A 400 10.72 -13.36 41.70
N HIS A 401 9.97 -12.27 41.49
CA HIS A 401 9.87 -11.15 42.44
C HIS A 401 8.43 -10.60 42.55
N PRO A 402 7.51 -11.32 43.22
CA PRO A 402 6.12 -10.91 43.35
C PRO A 402 5.92 -9.62 44.16
N ASP A 403 6.86 -9.27 45.04
CA ASP A 403 6.71 -8.17 46.01
C ASP A 403 7.18 -6.80 45.50
N GLN A 404 7.58 -6.70 44.23
CA GLN A 404 8.10 -5.46 43.63
C GLN A 404 7.18 -4.83 42.58
N TRP A 405 5.91 -5.27 42.49
CA TRP A 405 4.95 -4.82 41.48
C TRP A 405 3.56 -4.53 42.03
#